data_AF-A0A838WZE3-F1
#
_entry.id   AF-A0A838WZE3-F1
#
_cell.length_a   1.000
_cell.length_b   1.000
_cell.length_c   1.000
_cell.angle_alpha   90.00
_cell.angle_beta   90.00
_cell.angle_gamma   90.00
#
_symmetry.space_group_name_H-M   'P 1'
#
loop_
_entity.id
_entity.type
_entity.pdbx_description
1 polymer ?
#
loop_
_entity_poly.entity_id
_entity_poly.type
_entity_poly.pdbx_seq_one_letter_code
_entity_poly.pdbx_strand_id
1 'polypeptide(L)'
;LIAVLTKGKYYRRRTHDGIDAPLFDAHFNPSDERFTCCVTGEEVERPDVIRSATDHPDGSPRYISSLALTMDKTGEHVLPEDLGPRQ
;
A
#
# COMPACT_ATOMS: atom_id res chain seq x y z
N LEU A 1 -19.28 -4.39 11.49
CA LEU A 1 -20.55 -3.61 11.33
C LEU A 1 -20.45 -2.55 10.23
N ILE A 2 -19.45 -1.64 10.27
CA ILE A 2 -19.32 -0.52 9.30
C ILE A 2 -19.19 -0.99 7.84
N ALA A 3 -18.37 -2.00 7.56
CA ALA A 3 -18.24 -2.56 6.20
C ALA A 3 -19.58 -3.03 5.63
N VAL A 4 -20.41 -3.69 6.45
CA VAL A 4 -21.75 -4.16 6.06
C VAL A 4 -22.69 -2.97 5.84
N LEU A 5 -22.73 -2.02 6.79
CA LEU A 5 -23.59 -0.83 6.70
C LEU A 5 -23.26 0.06 5.50
N THR A 6 -21.97 0.14 5.14
CA THR A 6 -21.48 0.97 4.02
C THR A 6 -21.39 0.19 2.71
N LYS A 7 -21.82 -1.08 2.69
CA LYS A 7 -21.68 -1.99 1.53
C LYS A 7 -20.24 -2.02 0.97
N GLY A 8 -19.26 -1.90 1.86
CA GLY A 8 -17.83 -1.89 1.52
C GLY A 8 -17.34 -0.58 0.88
N LYS A 9 -18.13 0.50 0.85
CA LYS A 9 -17.75 1.77 0.19
C LYS A 9 -16.37 2.30 0.60
N TYR A 10 -15.97 2.11 1.86
CA TYR A 10 -14.70 2.58 2.42
C TYR A 10 -13.64 1.47 2.57
N TYR A 11 -13.96 0.24 2.17
CA TYR A 11 -13.07 -0.91 2.25
C TYR A 11 -12.68 -1.32 0.84
N ARG A 12 -11.50 -0.87 0.38
CA ARG A 12 -10.97 -1.20 -0.94
C ARG A 12 -10.69 -2.71 -0.99
N ARG A 13 -11.24 -3.40 -1.99
CA ARG A 13 -10.98 -4.82 -2.20
C ARG A 13 -9.59 -4.99 -2.81
N ARG A 14 -8.59 -5.25 -1.96
CA ARG A 14 -7.26 -5.65 -2.38
C ARG A 14 -6.74 -6.79 -1.52
N THR A 15 -6.04 -7.74 -2.13
CA THR A 15 -5.32 -8.79 -1.39
C THR A 15 -3.81 -8.57 -1.33
N HIS A 16 -3.32 -7.50 -1.98
CA HIS A 16 -1.89 -7.21 -2.10
C HIS A 16 -1.61 -5.70 -2.00
N ASP A 17 -0.52 -5.35 -1.32
CA ASP A 17 0.00 -3.98 -1.11
C ASP A 17 0.74 -3.43 -2.35
N GLY A 18 0.87 -4.24 -3.39
CA GLY A 18 1.48 -3.87 -4.66
C GLY A 18 3.00 -3.94 -4.66
N ILE A 19 3.67 -4.30 -3.56
CA ILE A 19 5.12 -4.37 -3.48
C ILE A 19 5.60 -5.75 -3.93
N ASP A 20 6.43 -5.82 -4.97
CA ASP A 20 7.00 -7.07 -5.49
C ASP A 20 8.17 -7.57 -4.63
N ALA A 21 7.86 -7.93 -3.38
CA ALA A 21 8.78 -8.56 -2.45
C ALA A 21 8.02 -9.42 -1.42
N PRO A 22 8.70 -10.19 -0.57
CA PRO A 22 8.03 -11.03 0.45
C PRO A 22 7.60 -10.25 1.70
N LEU A 23 6.35 -10.42 2.17
CA LEU A 23 5.89 -9.80 3.42
C LEU A 23 6.55 -10.38 4.66
N PHE A 24 6.90 -11.66 4.58
CA PHE A 24 7.53 -12.38 5.66
C PHE A 24 8.91 -12.92 5.24
N ASP A 25 9.82 -12.99 6.20
CA ASP A 25 11.14 -13.61 6.06
C ASP A 25 11.05 -15.16 6.09
N ALA A 26 12.21 -15.83 6.04
CA ALA A 26 12.31 -17.29 6.09
C ALA A 26 11.81 -17.91 7.42
N HIS A 27 11.64 -17.09 8.46
CA HIS A 27 11.16 -17.48 9.78
C HIS A 27 9.70 -17.09 10.02
N PHE A 28 9.01 -16.57 8.98
CA PHE A 28 7.66 -16.03 9.05
C PHE A 28 7.51 -14.77 9.92
N ASN A 29 8.60 -14.06 10.22
CA ASN A 29 8.53 -12.72 10.80
C ASN A 29 8.25 -11.70 9.70
N PRO A 30 7.65 -10.53 10.02
CA PRO A 30 7.58 -9.42 9.07
C PRO A 30 8.98 -9.06 8.54
N SER A 31 9.08 -8.86 7.22
CA SER A 31 10.34 -8.51 6.55
C SER A 31 10.90 -7.17 7.04
N ASP A 32 12.22 -7.09 7.19
CA ASP A 32 12.97 -5.88 7.57
C ASP A 32 13.48 -5.07 6.37
N GLU A 33 13.10 -5.47 5.15
CA GLU A 33 13.44 -4.77 3.92
C GLU A 33 12.95 -3.32 3.97
N ARG A 34 13.79 -2.39 3.48
CA ARG A 34 13.56 -0.96 3.61
C ARG A 34 13.23 -0.31 2.28
N PHE A 35 12.31 0.65 2.34
CA PHE A 35 11.82 1.41 1.20
C PHE A 35 11.80 2.89 1.53
N THR A 36 12.17 3.72 0.55
CA THR A 36 12.09 5.18 0.68
C THR A 36 10.67 5.68 0.45
N CYS A 37 10.10 6.39 1.42
CA CYS A 37 8.81 7.05 1.26
C CYS A 37 8.90 8.18 0.22
N CYS A 38 8.08 8.13 -0.81
CA CYS A 38 8.10 9.07 -1.92
C CYS A 38 7.54 10.46 -1.60
N VAL A 39 7.03 10.66 -0.37
CA VAL A 39 6.50 11.94 0.14
C VAL A 39 7.45 12.54 1.18
N THR A 40 7.88 11.76 2.17
CA THR A 40 8.71 12.26 3.28
C THR A 40 10.20 12.06 3.05
N GLY A 41 10.60 11.13 2.20
CA GLY A 41 12.00 10.74 1.99
C GLY A 41 12.58 9.83 3.09
N GLU A 42 11.78 9.44 4.07
CA GLU A 42 12.21 8.56 5.16
C GLU A 42 12.28 7.10 4.71
N GLU A 43 13.24 6.36 5.27
CA GLU A 43 13.33 4.90 5.12
C GLU A 43 12.37 4.22 6.10
N VAL A 44 11.46 3.43 5.57
CA VAL A 44 10.49 2.65 6.35
C VAL A 44 10.59 1.16 6.02
N GLU A 45 10.32 0.33 7.01
CA GLU A 45 10.35 -1.12 6.85
C GLU A 45 9.11 -1.60 6.09
N ARG A 46 9.24 -2.76 5.44
CA ARG A 46 8.23 -3.37 4.58
C ARG A 46 6.82 -3.46 5.18
N PRO A 47 6.62 -3.74 6.48
CA PRO A 47 5.29 -3.82 7.06
C PRO A 47 4.57 -2.45 7.13
N ASP A 48 5.33 -1.35 7.07
CA ASP A 48 4.85 0.02 7.23
C ASP A 48 4.86 0.82 5.92
N VAL A 49 4.94 0.13 4.78
CA VAL A 49 5.00 0.75 3.46
C VAL A 49 4.11 0.02 2.46
N ILE A 50 3.59 0.77 1.49
CA ILE A 50 2.75 0.25 0.41
C ILE A 50 3.21 0.86 -0.92
N ARG A 51 2.96 0.17 -2.04
CA ARG A 51 3.20 0.76 -3.37
C ARG A 51 2.26 1.95 -3.56
N SER A 52 2.79 3.06 -4.04
CA SER A 52 1.99 4.21 -4.44
C SER A 52 1.20 3.92 -5.72
N ALA A 53 0.03 4.55 -5.87
CA ALA A 53 -0.68 4.55 -7.15
C ALA A 53 0.00 5.39 -8.24
N THR A 54 1.01 6.21 -7.87
CA THR A 54 1.82 6.97 -8.83
C THR A 54 3.20 6.35 -9.00
N ASP A 55 3.67 6.30 -10.24
CA ASP A 55 4.99 5.80 -10.59
C ASP A 55 5.97 6.96 -10.80
N HIS A 56 7.26 6.65 -10.84
CA HIS A 56 8.27 7.59 -11.32
C HIS A 56 8.07 7.88 -12.82
N PRO A 57 8.63 9.00 -13.34
CA PRO A 57 8.54 9.32 -14.76
C PRO A 57 9.12 8.24 -15.70
N ASP A 58 10.03 7.41 -15.20
CA ASP A 58 10.62 6.28 -15.93
C ASP A 58 9.79 4.99 -15.85
N GLY A 59 8.66 5.01 -15.14
CA GLY A 59 7.77 3.88 -14.94
C GLY A 59 8.16 2.96 -13.78
N SER A 60 9.22 3.28 -13.03
CA SER A 60 9.57 2.51 -11.81
C SER A 60 8.57 2.79 -10.67
N PRO A 61 8.29 1.79 -9.80
CA PRO A 61 7.32 1.95 -8.72
C PRO A 61 7.82 2.93 -7.67
N ARG A 62 6.89 3.71 -7.09
CA ARG A 62 7.13 4.50 -5.89
C ARG A 62 6.50 3.82 -4.68
N TYR A 63 7.04 4.11 -3.51
CA TYR A 63 6.56 3.56 -2.23
C TYR A 63 6.15 4.69 -1.30
N ILE A 64 5.10 4.51 -0.52
CA ILE A 64 4.60 5.50 0.43
C ILE A 64 4.43 4.84 1.79
N SER A 65 4.88 5.51 2.85
CA SER A 65 4.71 4.99 4.21
C SER A 65 3.23 4.99 4.60
N SER A 66 2.84 4.06 5.47
CA SER A 66 1.49 3.96 6.03
C SER A 66 1.05 5.29 6.64
N LEU A 67 1.94 5.96 7.37
CA LEU A 67 1.68 7.27 7.96
C LEU A 67 1.44 8.36 6.90
N ALA A 68 2.31 8.48 5.89
CA ALA A 68 2.12 9.48 4.83
C ALA A 68 0.82 9.23 4.05
N LEU A 69 0.49 7.97 3.78
CA LEU A 69 -0.76 7.60 3.10
C LEU A 69 -2.00 7.98 3.92
N THR A 70 -1.99 7.84 5.25
CA THR A 70 -3.14 8.29 6.08
C THR A 70 -3.40 9.79 6.02
N MET A 71 -2.38 10.57 5.62
CA MET A 71 -2.45 12.01 5.48
C MET A 71 -2.78 12.45 4.04
N ASP A 72 -2.84 11.52 3.10
CA ASP A 72 -3.23 11.77 1.71
C ASP A 72 -4.74 12.04 1.61
N LYS A 73 -5.10 13.33 1.59
CA LYS A 73 -6.49 13.78 1.44
C LYS A 73 -6.97 13.77 0.00
N THR A 74 -6.08 13.73 -0.98
CA THR A 74 -6.45 13.72 -2.41
C THR A 74 -6.74 12.29 -2.87
N GLY A 75 -6.13 11.31 -2.21
CA GLY A 75 -6.20 9.90 -2.60
C GLY A 75 -5.31 9.58 -3.80
N GLU A 76 -4.38 10.48 -4.16
CA GLU A 76 -3.46 10.32 -5.29
C GLU A 76 -2.62 9.04 -5.16
N HIS A 77 -2.23 8.68 -3.94
CA HIS A 77 -1.36 7.53 -3.69
C HIS A 77 -2.14 6.25 -3.36
N VAL A 78 -3.47 6.32 -3.25
CA VAL A 78 -4.32 5.18 -2.89
C VAL A 78 -4.46 4.23 -4.07
N LEU A 79 -3.99 2.99 -3.89
CA LEU A 79 -4.11 1.96 -4.90
C LEU A 79 -5.57 1.63 -5.27
N PRO A 80 -5.87 1.34 -6.55
CA PRO A 80 -7.23 0.99 -6.99
C PRO A 80 -7.71 -0.36 -6.43
N GLU A 81 -9.00 -0.66 -6.56
CA GLU A 81 -9.51 -2.02 -6.23
C GLU A 81 -8.94 -3.05 -7.21
N ASP A 82 -8.74 -4.29 -6.74
CA ASP A 82 -8.42 -5.40 -7.62
C ASP A 82 -9.63 -5.68 -8.54
N LEU A 83 -9.37 -5.92 -9.83
CA LEU A 83 -10.39 -6.09 -10.87
C LEU A 83 -11.19 -7.42 -10.79
N GLY A 84 -11.02 -8.20 -9.72
CA GLY A 84 -11.65 -9.50 -9.53
C GLY A 84 -13.15 -9.43 -9.17
N PRO A 85 -13.93 -10.50 -9.42
CA PRO A 85 -15.33 -10.56 -9.03
C PRO A 85 -15.49 -10.38 -7.52
N ARG A 86 -16.56 -9.68 -7.10
CA ARG A 86 -16.97 -9.60 -5.69
C ARG A 86 -17.41 -10.99 -5.24
N GLN A 87 -16.51 -11.74 -4.61
CA GLN A 87 -16.91 -12.89 -3.77
C GLN A 87 -17.66 -12.39 -2.53
#